data_AF-A0A5C5YY71-F1
#
_entry.id   AF-A0A5C5YY71-F1
#
_cell.length_a   1.000
_cell.length_b   1.000
_cell.length_c   1.000
_cell.angle_alpha   90.00
_cell.angle_beta   90.00
_cell.angle_gamma   90.00
#
_symmetry.space_group_name_H-M   'P 1'
#
loop_
_entity.id
_entity.type
_entity.pdbx_description
1 polymer ?
#
loop_
_entity_poly.entity_id
_entity_poly.type
_entity_poly.pdbx_seq_one_letter_code
_entity_poly.pdbx_strand_id
1 'polypeptide(L)'
;MNLLSTHRQGWTLVLKRLHPLLRKLPFFGHDSNNPLNWDIATTSGSSLRCVRDTLCFIASTVTVLLVLGTAPSCAQDLVEFTNGTTVQGEMLEIRKDAKEFNFKLHFGGQQVSRTFPYSDVHAVTLNGKRFVLTPKIVSEPNTSDTQASGLATKKQGNRTKAEVLQIIEKAGNTPPDWLASTAMNHPASLDLDWPLRSPGPWNESKNVGQYIWGRINPNVSRWKSGIKLVHQCMKRHQQDPLRLTRDMEKLGDMYFTLLQDYPRAAYWLQKSNSPIDKETGVFLAECYWRLGNDPMALEKLQGKRLHFNTIKLLGDMGEIDMALRVTDTYAKTNFFNEAFLNAGDALRGAGRYDEAIEYYQKVIDRNTARNAEYLKRFQARANGAIEAIELFDRADVSRVGDGTYTASSVGYNGQLEVEVKISDSQIQSVRVTKHTEKQFFAALTDTPNQIIANQSFRSVDGTSGATVTSQAIIHATARAMAKGVK
;
A
#
# COMPACT_ATOMS: atom_id res chain seq x y z
N MET A 1 31.11 -60.01 40.85
CA MET A 1 32.57 -60.17 40.75
C MET A 1 33.03 -59.67 39.39
N ASN A 2 34.33 -59.39 39.24
CA ASN A 2 34.98 -58.98 37.98
C ASN A 2 35.02 -60.15 36.96
N LEU A 3 35.43 -60.05 35.68
CA LEU A 3 36.29 -59.06 34.97
C LEU A 3 36.10 -59.16 33.42
N LEU A 4 36.10 -58.01 32.71
CA LEU A 4 36.43 -57.72 31.27
C LEU A 4 35.99 -58.59 30.05
N SER A 5 36.00 -57.89 28.88
CA SER A 5 36.10 -58.39 27.49
C SER A 5 34.81 -58.97 26.84
N THR A 6 34.50 -58.79 25.54
CA THR A 6 35.14 -58.06 24.42
C THR A 6 34.10 -57.57 23.37
N HIS A 7 34.56 -56.89 22.31
CA HIS A 7 33.87 -56.60 21.02
C HIS A 7 32.56 -55.79 21.01
N ARG A 8 32.65 -54.56 20.47
CA ARG A 8 31.51 -53.87 19.80
C ARG A 8 31.50 -54.23 18.31
N GLN A 9 30.37 -54.72 17.79
CA GLN A 9 29.74 -54.26 16.53
C GLN A 9 28.43 -55.02 16.25
N GLY A 10 27.42 -54.31 15.73
CA GLY A 10 26.28 -54.93 15.01
C GLY A 10 24.90 -54.32 15.26
N TRP A 11 23.99 -54.63 14.32
CA TRP A 11 22.51 -54.61 14.42
C TRP A 11 21.84 -53.21 14.49
N THR A 12 21.39 -52.60 13.38
CA THR A 12 20.11 -52.80 12.60
C THR A 12 18.88 -52.10 13.24
N LEU A 13 17.77 -51.71 12.58
CA LEU A 13 17.15 -51.82 11.23
C LEU A 13 16.20 -50.56 11.08
N VAL A 14 15.55 -50.09 9.99
CA VAL A 14 15.37 -50.49 8.57
C VAL A 14 14.92 -49.28 7.68
N LEU A 15 15.15 -49.36 6.36
CA LEU A 15 14.47 -48.73 5.20
C LEU A 15 13.55 -47.47 5.32
N LYS A 16 13.83 -46.46 4.46
CA LYS A 16 13.08 -46.29 3.19
C LYS A 16 13.88 -45.55 2.08
N ARG A 17 13.60 -45.94 0.83
CA ARG A 17 14.29 -45.65 -0.46
C ARG A 17 14.09 -44.20 -0.95
N LEU A 18 14.90 -43.53 -1.78
CA LEU A 18 15.89 -43.81 -2.87
C LEU A 18 15.40 -43.65 -4.35
N HIS A 19 15.98 -42.63 -5.00
CA HIS A 19 16.32 -42.46 -6.44
C HIS A 19 15.24 -42.22 -7.55
N PRO A 20 15.63 -41.64 -8.73
CA PRO A 20 14.70 -40.89 -9.60
C PRO A 20 14.64 -41.32 -11.09
N LEU A 21 13.89 -40.53 -11.89
CA LEU A 21 14.01 -40.22 -13.34
C LEU A 21 14.65 -41.25 -14.30
N LEU A 22 13.89 -41.69 -15.32
CA LEU A 22 14.38 -41.78 -16.71
C LEU A 22 13.25 -41.85 -17.77
N ARG A 23 13.32 -40.97 -18.78
CA ARG A 23 12.90 -41.13 -20.20
C ARG A 23 11.54 -41.79 -20.57
N LYS A 24 10.56 -40.99 -21.02
CA LYS A 24 10.22 -40.73 -22.46
C LYS A 24 8.86 -40.03 -22.64
N LEU A 25 8.78 -39.13 -23.63
CA LEU A 25 7.55 -38.58 -24.23
C LEU A 25 7.73 -38.54 -25.76
N PRO A 26 6.67 -38.73 -26.57
CA PRO A 26 6.68 -38.49 -28.01
C PRO A 26 5.95 -37.19 -28.40
N PHE A 27 6.53 -36.45 -29.38
CA PHE A 27 5.91 -35.65 -30.45
C PHE A 27 4.73 -34.67 -30.17
N PHE A 28 4.53 -33.59 -30.93
CA PHE A 28 5.41 -32.61 -31.60
C PHE A 28 4.51 -31.45 -32.08
N GLY A 29 5.03 -30.24 -32.22
CA GLY A 29 4.30 -29.12 -32.81
C GLY A 29 5.25 -27.99 -33.21
N HIS A 30 5.37 -27.72 -34.51
CA HIS A 30 6.16 -26.62 -35.04
C HIS A 30 5.40 -25.30 -34.89
N ASP A 31 6.10 -24.22 -34.50
CA ASP A 31 6.39 -23.15 -35.45
C ASP A 31 7.47 -22.18 -34.92
N SER A 32 8.51 -21.94 -35.71
CA SER A 32 9.45 -20.82 -35.55
C SER A 32 10.33 -20.69 -36.80
N ASN A 33 10.46 -19.48 -37.34
CA ASN A 33 11.10 -19.25 -38.63
C ASN A 33 12.41 -18.44 -38.49
N ASN A 34 13.46 -18.95 -39.12
CA ASN A 34 14.80 -18.37 -39.34
C ASN A 34 15.76 -18.13 -38.12
N PRO A 35 17.10 -18.30 -38.30
CA PRO A 35 18.09 -18.24 -37.22
C PRO A 35 19.05 -17.03 -37.31
N LEU A 36 20.01 -16.95 -36.37
CA LEU A 36 21.33 -16.38 -36.60
C LEU A 36 22.40 -17.05 -35.69
N ASN A 37 23.62 -17.16 -36.21
CA ASN A 37 24.83 -17.70 -35.55
C ASN A 37 25.34 -16.73 -34.44
N TRP A 38 26.31 -17.03 -33.56
CA TRP A 38 27.66 -17.56 -33.81
C TRP A 38 28.30 -18.33 -32.62
N ASP A 39 29.51 -18.82 -32.88
CA ASP A 39 30.18 -19.97 -32.28
C ASP A 39 31.21 -19.69 -31.16
N ILE A 40 31.59 -20.77 -30.46
CA ILE A 40 32.91 -21.09 -29.84
C ILE A 40 33.56 -20.06 -28.88
N ALA A 41 33.81 -20.50 -27.64
CA ALA A 41 35.17 -20.60 -27.05
C ALA A 41 35.17 -21.28 -25.65
N THR A 42 36.11 -22.20 -25.43
CA THR A 42 36.41 -22.77 -24.09
C THR A 42 37.92 -22.76 -23.84
N THR A 43 38.37 -22.26 -22.69
CA THR A 43 39.77 -22.36 -22.26
C THR A 43 39.90 -22.52 -20.75
N SER A 44 40.87 -23.32 -20.33
CA SER A 44 41.13 -23.70 -18.93
C SER A 44 42.34 -22.97 -18.34
N GLY A 45 42.34 -22.72 -17.01
CA GLY A 45 43.49 -22.13 -16.31
C GLY A 45 43.69 -22.68 -14.89
N SER A 46 44.85 -23.31 -14.65
CA SER A 46 45.40 -23.73 -13.35
C SER A 46 46.03 -22.52 -12.61
N SER A 47 46.53 -22.54 -11.36
CA SER A 47 46.64 -23.52 -10.26
C SER A 47 47.06 -22.77 -8.98
N LEU A 48 46.85 -23.34 -7.78
CA LEU A 48 47.26 -22.75 -6.49
C LEU A 48 48.24 -23.63 -5.70
N ARG A 49 49.39 -23.03 -5.30
CA ARG A 49 50.28 -23.43 -4.20
C ARG A 49 50.86 -22.13 -3.60
N CYS A 50 50.78 -21.83 -2.31
CA CYS A 50 51.30 -22.49 -1.10
C CYS A 50 52.63 -21.83 -0.64
N VAL A 51 52.55 -21.05 0.46
CA VAL A 51 53.44 -21.02 1.66
C VAL A 51 54.95 -21.19 1.40
N ARG A 52 55.86 -20.28 1.80
CA ARG A 52 56.00 -19.58 3.10
C ARG A 52 57.02 -18.43 2.94
N ASP A 53 57.02 -17.42 3.82
CA ASP A 53 58.27 -17.05 4.50
C ASP A 53 58.08 -16.18 5.77
N THR A 54 59.18 -15.92 6.49
CA THR A 54 59.17 -15.43 7.89
C THR A 54 60.07 -14.20 8.08
N LEU A 55 59.61 -13.17 8.81
CA LEU A 55 60.49 -12.13 9.38
C LEU A 55 59.87 -11.50 10.64
N CYS A 56 60.69 -11.36 11.69
CA CYS A 56 60.29 -10.73 12.95
C CYS A 56 60.57 -9.23 12.92
N PHE A 57 59.71 -8.39 13.53
CA PHE A 57 60.17 -7.13 14.10
C PHE A 57 59.43 -6.72 15.39
N ILE A 58 60.26 -6.49 16.41
CA ILE A 58 60.14 -5.78 17.69
C ILE A 58 58.80 -5.07 17.99
N ALA A 59 58.26 -5.32 19.19
CA ALA A 59 57.13 -4.57 19.74
C ALA A 59 57.53 -3.18 20.26
N SER A 60 56.67 -2.18 20.04
CA SER A 60 56.71 -0.88 20.73
C SER A 60 55.28 -0.37 20.91
N THR A 61 54.79 -0.45 22.16
CA THR A 61 53.43 -0.02 22.51
C THR A 61 53.37 1.50 22.66
N VAL A 62 53.00 2.18 21.57
CA VAL A 62 52.59 3.59 21.65
C VAL A 62 51.13 3.66 22.12
N THR A 63 50.93 4.02 23.37
CA THR A 63 49.59 4.25 23.95
C THR A 63 49.01 5.55 23.37
N VAL A 64 48.32 5.45 22.24
CA VAL A 64 47.52 6.55 21.70
C VAL A 64 46.35 6.80 22.66
N LEU A 65 46.40 7.91 23.40
CA LEU A 65 45.25 8.39 24.18
C LEU A 65 44.16 8.82 23.19
N LEU A 66 43.19 7.94 22.96
CA LEU A 66 42.00 8.30 22.20
C LEU A 66 41.16 9.25 23.05
N VAL A 67 41.35 10.55 22.87
CA VAL A 67 40.43 11.56 23.42
C VAL A 67 39.12 11.40 22.65
N LEU A 68 38.23 10.57 23.19
CA LEU A 68 36.84 10.46 22.75
C LEU A 68 36.13 11.77 23.12
N GLY A 69 36.30 12.77 22.25
CA GLY A 69 35.49 13.97 22.25
C GLY A 69 34.05 13.56 21.98
N THR A 70 33.26 13.43 23.05
CA THR A 70 31.82 13.28 22.97
C THR A 70 31.22 14.58 22.42
N ALA A 71 31.23 14.72 21.09
CA ALA A 71 30.37 15.69 20.44
C ALA A 71 28.94 15.43 20.94
N PRO A 72 28.24 16.44 21.48
CA PRO A 72 26.87 16.24 21.91
C PRO A 72 26.05 15.83 20.67
N SER A 73 25.32 14.73 20.79
CA SER A 73 24.27 14.41 19.83
C SER A 73 23.16 15.44 20.04
N CYS A 74 23.28 16.59 19.38
CA CYS A 74 22.21 17.56 19.29
C CYS A 74 21.04 16.86 18.58
N ALA A 75 19.99 16.54 19.35
CA ALA A 75 18.75 16.03 18.79
C ALA A 75 18.27 17.01 17.73
N GLN A 76 18.10 16.53 16.50
CA GLN A 76 17.65 17.33 15.37
C GLN A 76 16.36 18.06 15.71
N ASP A 77 16.20 19.26 15.19
CA ASP A 77 14.97 20.01 15.37
C ASP A 77 13.83 19.25 14.66
N LEU A 78 12.62 19.33 15.23
CA LEU A 78 11.46 18.59 14.72
C LEU A 78 10.23 19.48 14.70
N VAL A 79 9.51 19.46 13.60
CA VAL A 79 8.22 20.15 13.41
C VAL A 79 7.09 19.12 13.52
N GLU A 80 6.11 19.40 14.36
CA GLU A 80 4.82 18.69 14.42
C GLU A 80 3.75 19.56 13.78
N PHE A 81 3.13 19.07 12.70
CA PHE A 81 2.08 19.80 11.99
C PHE A 81 0.71 19.61 12.64
N THR A 82 -0.23 20.53 12.41
CA THR A 82 -1.59 20.48 12.98
C THR A 82 -2.41 19.30 12.45
N ASN A 83 -2.10 18.81 11.26
CA ASN A 83 -2.62 17.55 10.69
C ASN A 83 -2.04 16.28 11.36
N GLY A 84 -0.99 16.40 12.16
CA GLY A 84 -0.33 15.28 12.86
C GLY A 84 0.93 14.71 12.19
N THR A 85 1.35 15.17 11.00
CA THR A 85 2.64 14.75 10.41
C THR A 85 3.81 15.34 11.20
N THR A 86 4.97 14.68 11.15
CA THR A 86 6.20 15.17 11.80
C THR A 86 7.39 15.12 10.84
N VAL A 87 8.25 16.13 10.89
CA VAL A 87 9.44 16.20 10.02
C VAL A 87 10.65 16.72 10.81
N GLN A 88 11.80 16.10 10.60
CA GLN A 88 13.08 16.45 11.22
C GLN A 88 13.92 17.36 10.31
N GLY A 89 14.84 18.13 10.90
CA GLY A 89 15.69 19.06 10.16
C GLY A 89 16.45 20.03 11.05
N GLU A 90 16.66 21.25 10.53
CA GLU A 90 17.39 22.34 11.17
C GLU A 90 16.54 23.62 11.12
N MET A 91 16.28 24.23 12.28
CA MET A 91 15.58 25.52 12.37
C MET A 91 16.53 26.66 12.00
N LEU A 92 16.28 27.32 10.85
CA LEU A 92 17.16 28.37 10.34
C LEU A 92 16.82 29.75 10.91
N GLU A 93 15.54 30.09 11.02
CA GLU A 93 15.09 31.46 11.32
C GLU A 93 13.66 31.45 11.83
N ILE A 94 13.31 32.28 12.82
CA ILE A 94 11.95 32.36 13.37
C ILE A 94 11.46 33.82 13.32
N ARG A 95 10.54 34.12 12.40
CA ARG A 95 9.92 35.44 12.22
C ARG A 95 8.61 35.52 13.00
N LYS A 96 8.74 35.80 14.31
CA LYS A 96 7.62 35.81 15.26
C LYS A 96 6.49 36.75 14.87
N ASP A 97 6.81 37.92 14.31
CA ASP A 97 5.81 38.96 13.99
C ASP A 97 4.95 38.56 12.77
N ALA A 98 5.57 37.90 11.79
CA ALA A 98 4.88 37.27 10.66
C ALA A 98 4.27 35.90 11.01
N LYS A 99 4.53 35.37 12.22
CA LYS A 99 4.13 34.04 12.70
C LYS A 99 4.54 32.91 11.77
N GLU A 100 5.80 32.92 11.34
CA GLU A 100 6.38 31.89 10.48
C GLU A 100 7.85 31.60 10.83
N PHE A 101 8.39 30.52 10.30
CA PHE A 101 9.80 30.16 10.46
C PHE A 101 10.37 29.52 9.19
N ASN A 102 11.67 29.71 8.96
CA ASN A 102 12.43 28.97 7.95
C ASN A 102 13.03 27.70 8.56
N PHE A 103 12.78 26.57 7.94
CA PHE A 103 13.24 25.25 8.36
C PHE A 103 13.93 24.55 7.18
N LYS A 104 15.13 24.03 7.41
CA LYS A 104 15.84 23.22 6.43
C LYS A 104 15.44 21.76 6.61
N LEU A 105 15.02 21.17 5.51
CA LEU A 105 14.60 19.78 5.38
C LEU A 105 15.69 19.02 4.63
N HIS A 106 15.89 17.76 5.01
CA HIS A 106 16.82 16.86 4.34
C HIS A 106 15.99 15.84 3.55
N PHE A 107 16.25 15.71 2.24
CA PHE A 107 15.52 14.84 1.32
C PHE A 107 16.50 14.19 0.33
N GLY A 108 16.72 12.87 0.40
CA GLY A 108 17.50 12.12 -0.58
C GLY A 108 18.95 12.60 -0.76
N GLY A 109 19.53 13.19 0.28
CA GLY A 109 20.85 13.84 0.23
C GLY A 109 20.86 15.29 -0.26
N GLN A 110 19.72 15.85 -0.67
CA GLN A 110 19.53 17.28 -0.91
C GLN A 110 19.05 18.00 0.36
N GLN A 111 19.32 19.30 0.46
CA GLN A 111 18.82 20.18 1.53
C GLN A 111 17.87 21.21 0.92
N VAL A 112 16.65 21.32 1.43
CA VAL A 112 15.66 22.29 0.97
C VAL A 112 15.15 23.13 2.14
N SER A 113 15.32 24.45 2.04
CA SER A 113 14.78 25.39 3.02
C SER A 113 13.35 25.77 2.65
N ARG A 114 12.40 25.59 3.59
CA ARG A 114 11.01 26.02 3.46
C ARG A 114 10.63 27.03 4.54
N THR A 115 9.70 27.92 4.23
CA THR A 115 8.98 28.71 5.22
C THR A 115 7.71 27.95 5.64
N PHE A 116 7.44 27.90 6.95
CA PHE A 116 6.23 27.30 7.52
C PHE A 116 5.51 28.33 8.43
N PRO A 117 4.21 28.60 8.22
CA PRO A 117 3.44 29.44 9.11
C PRO A 117 3.02 28.67 10.37
N TYR A 118 2.87 29.39 11.49
CA TYR A 118 2.52 28.79 12.79
C TYR A 118 1.12 28.14 12.76
N SER A 119 0.21 28.59 11.89
CA SER A 119 -1.14 28.01 11.70
C SER A 119 -1.11 26.52 11.39
N ASP A 120 -0.08 26.10 10.65
CA ASP A 120 0.04 24.75 10.10
C ASP A 120 0.82 23.85 11.07
N VAL A 121 1.40 24.43 12.12
CA VAL A 121 2.36 23.80 13.01
C VAL A 121 1.80 23.74 14.44
N HIS A 122 1.54 22.52 14.91
CA HIS A 122 1.14 22.29 16.29
C HIS A 122 2.27 22.65 17.25
N ALA A 123 3.47 22.14 17.01
CA ALA A 123 4.62 22.33 17.88
C ALA A 123 5.94 22.26 17.11
N VAL A 124 6.99 22.86 17.68
CA VAL A 124 8.37 22.67 17.26
C VAL A 124 9.21 22.20 18.45
N THR A 125 10.06 21.21 18.25
CA THR A 125 11.09 20.81 19.21
C THR A 125 12.41 21.38 18.72
N LEU A 126 13.02 22.25 19.52
CA LEU A 126 14.27 22.94 19.21
C LEU A 126 15.33 22.57 20.24
N ASN A 127 16.46 22.02 19.79
CA ASN A 127 17.52 21.51 20.67
C ASN A 127 16.96 20.62 21.81
N GLY A 128 16.03 19.71 21.49
CA GLY A 128 15.35 18.82 22.44
C GLY A 128 14.26 19.47 23.32
N LYS A 129 14.02 20.78 23.23
CA LYS A 129 12.94 21.47 23.97
C LYS A 129 11.72 21.72 23.09
N ARG A 130 10.57 21.19 23.49
CA ARG A 130 9.28 21.32 22.78
C ARG A 130 8.57 22.64 23.11
N PHE A 131 8.05 23.30 22.06
CA PHE A 131 7.26 24.53 22.11
C PHE A 131 5.97 24.33 21.30
N VAL A 132 4.80 24.52 21.90
CA VAL A 132 3.52 24.51 21.17
C VAL A 132 3.32 25.88 20.51
N LEU A 133 3.03 25.90 19.21
CA LEU A 133 2.75 27.12 18.44
C LEU A 133 1.23 27.29 18.25
N THR A 134 0.58 26.27 17.70
CA THR A 134 -0.89 26.21 17.57
C THR A 134 -1.44 25.04 18.41
N PRO A 135 -2.28 25.29 19.43
CA PRO A 135 -2.97 24.23 20.15
C PRO A 135 -3.82 23.37 19.21
N LYS A 136 -3.79 22.04 19.38
CA LYS A 136 -4.74 21.17 18.68
C LYS A 136 -6.15 21.50 19.17
N ILE A 137 -7.03 21.93 18.26
CA ILE A 137 -8.43 22.18 18.58
C ILE A 137 -9.09 20.82 18.84
N VAL A 138 -9.31 20.50 20.11
CA VAL A 138 -10.18 19.40 20.52
C VAL A 138 -11.62 19.89 20.33
N SER A 139 -12.32 19.33 19.35
CA SER A 139 -13.66 19.78 18.97
C SER A 139 -14.71 19.38 20.01
N GLU A 140 -15.13 20.33 20.86
CA GLU A 140 -16.38 20.18 21.61
C GLU A 140 -17.61 20.29 20.68
N PRO A 141 -18.73 19.59 21.00
CA PRO A 141 -19.80 19.35 20.04
C PRO A 141 -20.81 20.50 19.96
N ASN A 142 -20.59 21.45 19.03
CA ASN A 142 -21.62 22.41 18.65
C ASN A 142 -22.65 21.81 17.68
N THR A 143 -23.93 21.87 18.05
CA THR A 143 -25.07 21.33 17.30
C THR A 143 -25.71 22.35 16.38
N SER A 144 -25.66 22.09 15.06
CA SER A 144 -26.61 22.65 14.09
C SER A 144 -26.62 21.85 12.78
N ASP A 145 -27.79 21.36 12.39
CA ASP A 145 -27.99 20.67 11.10
C ASP A 145 -28.10 21.67 9.94
N THR A 146 -27.60 21.27 8.76
CA THR A 146 -28.27 21.44 7.46
C THR A 146 -27.64 20.47 6.44
N GLN A 147 -28.45 19.95 5.51
CA GLN A 147 -28.03 18.93 4.55
C GLN A 147 -27.20 19.49 3.38
N ALA A 148 -26.12 18.78 3.02
CA ALA A 148 -25.55 18.79 1.67
C ALA A 148 -24.90 17.43 1.39
N SER A 149 -25.17 16.85 0.21
CA SER A 149 -24.63 15.53 -0.17
C SER A 149 -23.27 15.68 -0.87
N GLY A 150 -22.19 15.23 -0.23
CA GLY A 150 -20.86 15.14 -0.83
C GLY A 150 -20.02 14.06 -0.17
N LEU A 151 -19.35 13.21 -0.96
CA LEU A 151 -18.42 12.19 -0.44
C LEU A 151 -17.08 12.85 -0.10
N ALA A 152 -17.00 13.37 1.12
CA ALA A 152 -15.75 13.69 1.79
C ALA A 152 -15.81 13.12 3.21
N THR A 153 -15.06 12.05 3.48
CA THR A 153 -15.06 11.34 4.76
C THR A 153 -14.28 12.12 5.82
N LYS A 154 -14.85 13.24 6.31
CA LYS A 154 -14.46 13.79 7.61
C LYS A 154 -14.44 12.65 8.64
N LYS A 155 -13.35 12.54 9.40
CA LYS A 155 -13.26 11.60 10.54
C LYS A 155 -14.38 11.94 11.53
N GLN A 156 -15.48 11.19 11.47
CA GLN A 156 -16.58 11.34 12.41
C GLN A 156 -16.05 10.92 13.80
N GLY A 157 -16.33 11.76 14.80
CA GLY A 157 -15.68 11.68 16.11
C GLY A 157 -15.87 10.35 16.82
N ASN A 158 -14.97 10.08 17.78
CA ASN A 158 -14.82 8.83 18.52
C ASN A 158 -16.16 8.20 18.97
N ARG A 159 -16.71 7.30 18.15
CA ARG A 159 -17.92 6.54 18.47
C ARG A 159 -17.58 5.40 19.40
N THR A 160 -18.50 5.07 20.30
CA THR A 160 -18.39 3.86 21.13
C THR A 160 -18.51 2.59 20.28
N LYS A 161 -18.04 1.46 20.84
CA LYS A 161 -18.18 0.12 20.23
C LYS A 161 -19.66 -0.25 20.03
N ALA A 162 -20.55 0.23 20.89
CA ALA A 162 -22.00 0.02 20.78
C ALA A 162 -22.61 0.77 19.59
N GLU A 163 -22.30 2.06 19.40
CA GLU A 163 -22.83 2.87 18.29
C GLU A 163 -22.35 2.34 16.93
N VAL A 164 -21.08 1.96 16.81
CA VAL A 164 -20.55 1.37 15.56
C VAL A 164 -21.26 0.07 15.24
N LEU A 165 -21.45 -0.83 16.21
CA LEU A 165 -22.21 -2.07 16.00
C LEU A 165 -23.68 -1.80 15.65
N GLN A 166 -24.32 -0.80 16.25
CA GLN A 166 -25.69 -0.41 15.92
C GLN A 166 -25.82 0.13 14.49
N ILE A 167 -24.86 0.95 14.02
CA ILE A 167 -24.80 1.46 12.65
C ILE A 167 -24.63 0.29 11.66
N ILE A 168 -23.75 -0.66 11.97
CA ILE A 168 -23.47 -1.84 11.15
C ILE A 168 -24.71 -2.75 11.03
N GLU A 169 -25.32 -3.14 12.15
CA GLU A 169 -26.54 -3.95 12.14
C GLU A 169 -27.71 -3.22 11.47
N LYS A 170 -27.92 -1.92 11.72
CA LYS A 170 -28.97 -1.15 11.02
C LYS A 170 -28.78 -1.17 9.51
N ALA A 171 -27.55 -0.93 9.03
CA ALA A 171 -27.27 -0.89 7.60
C ALA A 171 -27.34 -2.27 6.95
N GLY A 172 -26.84 -3.31 7.62
CA GLY A 172 -26.85 -4.70 7.14
C GLY A 172 -28.25 -5.30 7.00
N ASN A 173 -29.12 -5.02 7.98
CA ASN A 173 -30.52 -5.45 7.95
C ASN A 173 -31.42 -4.56 7.06
N THR A 174 -30.89 -3.46 6.50
CA THR A 174 -31.63 -2.56 5.59
C THR A 174 -31.09 -2.69 4.15
N PRO A 175 -31.80 -3.43 3.26
CA PRO A 175 -31.46 -3.49 1.84
C PRO A 175 -31.36 -2.09 1.23
N PRO A 176 -30.32 -1.79 0.42
CA PRO A 176 -30.27 -0.51 -0.29
C PRO A 176 -31.44 -0.35 -1.27
N ASP A 177 -32.00 0.86 -1.36
CA ASP A 177 -33.21 1.16 -2.16
C ASP A 177 -33.07 0.76 -3.64
N TRP A 178 -31.86 0.84 -4.18
CA TRP A 178 -31.54 0.43 -5.55
C TRP A 178 -31.51 -1.09 -5.77
N LEU A 179 -31.44 -1.91 -4.71
CA LEU A 179 -31.25 -3.37 -4.83
C LEU A 179 -32.48 -4.05 -5.43
N ALA A 180 -33.69 -3.58 -5.08
CA ALA A 180 -34.93 -4.09 -5.65
C ALA A 180 -35.04 -3.75 -7.14
N SER A 181 -34.83 -2.48 -7.50
CA SER A 181 -35.02 -1.93 -8.86
C SER A 181 -33.89 -2.23 -9.86
N THR A 182 -32.68 -2.54 -9.39
CA THR A 182 -31.53 -2.82 -10.28
C THR A 182 -31.79 -4.05 -11.16
N ALA A 183 -31.69 -3.88 -12.48
CA ALA A 183 -31.82 -4.98 -13.44
C ALA A 183 -30.63 -5.97 -13.37
N MET A 184 -30.90 -7.26 -13.60
CA MET A 184 -29.85 -8.27 -13.76
C MET A 184 -29.34 -8.23 -15.21
N ASN A 185 -28.00 -8.24 -15.38
CA ASN A 185 -27.36 -8.06 -16.70
C ASN A 185 -26.17 -9.02 -16.93
N HIS A 186 -26.24 -10.21 -16.30
CA HIS A 186 -25.29 -11.30 -16.50
C HIS A 186 -25.76 -12.26 -17.62
N PRO A 187 -24.85 -13.05 -18.21
CA PRO A 187 -25.23 -14.08 -19.17
C PRO A 187 -26.13 -15.15 -18.55
N ALA A 188 -27.08 -15.68 -19.33
CA ALA A 188 -27.92 -16.80 -18.92
C ALA A 188 -27.14 -18.12 -18.74
N SER A 189 -25.92 -18.21 -19.31
CA SER A 189 -25.00 -19.34 -19.16
C SER A 189 -24.16 -19.32 -17.87
N LEU A 190 -24.39 -18.35 -16.98
CA LEU A 190 -23.60 -18.16 -15.76
C LEU A 190 -24.05 -19.13 -14.66
N ASP A 191 -23.13 -19.93 -14.15
CA ASP A 191 -23.38 -20.92 -13.10
C ASP A 191 -23.59 -20.26 -11.73
N LEU A 192 -24.87 -20.18 -11.32
CA LEU A 192 -25.29 -19.61 -10.05
C LEU A 192 -25.11 -20.55 -8.84
N ASP A 193 -24.78 -21.83 -9.04
CA ASP A 193 -24.26 -22.68 -7.95
C ASP A 193 -22.85 -22.25 -7.53
N TRP A 194 -22.17 -21.42 -8.34
CA TRP A 194 -20.88 -20.79 -8.11
C TRP A 194 -19.93 -21.66 -7.25
N PRO A 195 -19.38 -22.75 -7.81
CA PRO A 195 -18.52 -23.66 -7.06
C PRO A 195 -17.28 -22.95 -6.49
N LEU A 196 -16.82 -23.40 -5.32
CA LEU A 196 -15.67 -22.83 -4.59
C LEU A 196 -14.36 -22.85 -5.39
N ARG A 197 -14.28 -23.66 -6.45
CA ARG A 197 -13.23 -23.66 -7.47
C ARG A 197 -13.91 -23.64 -8.84
N SER A 198 -13.44 -22.82 -9.77
CA SER A 198 -13.97 -22.82 -11.13
C SER A 198 -13.59 -24.12 -11.86
N PRO A 199 -14.53 -24.81 -12.52
CA PRO A 199 -14.20 -25.91 -13.41
C PRO A 199 -13.62 -25.37 -14.72
N GLY A 200 -12.50 -25.96 -15.18
CA GLY A 200 -11.91 -25.65 -16.48
C GLY A 200 -11.22 -24.26 -16.59
N PRO A 201 -10.97 -23.79 -17.82
CA PRO A 201 -10.27 -22.53 -18.09
C PRO A 201 -11.13 -21.28 -17.75
N TRP A 202 -10.50 -20.11 -17.79
CA TRP A 202 -11.16 -18.82 -17.54
C TRP A 202 -12.35 -18.58 -18.50
N ASN A 203 -13.55 -18.44 -17.94
CA ASN A 203 -14.77 -18.17 -18.68
C ASN A 203 -15.77 -17.34 -17.84
N GLU A 204 -15.70 -16.03 -18.02
CA GLU A 204 -16.59 -15.02 -17.41
C GLU A 204 -18.07 -15.14 -17.83
N SER A 205 -18.39 -15.94 -18.85
CA SER A 205 -19.77 -16.25 -19.20
C SER A 205 -20.29 -17.50 -18.48
N LYS A 206 -19.44 -18.20 -17.69
CA LYS A 206 -19.79 -19.42 -16.95
C LYS A 206 -19.51 -19.35 -15.45
N ASN A 207 -18.43 -18.75 -14.95
CA ASN A 207 -18.18 -18.69 -13.50
C ASN A 207 -18.47 -17.30 -12.90
N VAL A 208 -19.30 -17.23 -11.84
CA VAL A 208 -19.69 -15.96 -11.17
C VAL A 208 -18.47 -15.17 -10.66
N GLY A 209 -17.48 -15.82 -10.06
CA GLY A 209 -16.28 -15.13 -9.57
C GLY A 209 -15.45 -14.49 -10.69
N GLN A 210 -15.35 -15.17 -11.83
CA GLN A 210 -14.67 -14.65 -13.01
C GLN A 210 -15.49 -13.55 -13.70
N TYR A 211 -16.82 -13.69 -13.77
CA TYR A 211 -17.73 -12.65 -14.23
C TYR A 211 -17.63 -11.37 -13.38
N ILE A 212 -17.55 -11.51 -12.05
CA ILE A 212 -17.32 -10.39 -11.13
C ILE A 212 -15.99 -9.71 -11.46
N TRP A 213 -14.89 -10.46 -11.51
CA TRP A 213 -13.56 -9.90 -11.77
C TRP A 213 -13.44 -9.22 -13.15
N GLY A 214 -13.87 -9.89 -14.22
CA GLY A 214 -13.67 -9.43 -15.60
C GLY A 214 -14.73 -8.44 -16.11
N ARG A 215 -15.96 -8.46 -15.55
CA ARG A 215 -17.08 -7.68 -16.09
C ARG A 215 -17.80 -6.80 -15.06
N ILE A 216 -17.76 -7.10 -13.77
CA ILE A 216 -18.33 -6.20 -12.74
C ILE A 216 -17.28 -5.18 -12.29
N ASN A 217 -16.16 -5.62 -11.73
CA ASN A 217 -15.15 -4.75 -11.13
C ASN A 217 -14.69 -3.59 -12.04
N PRO A 218 -14.39 -3.80 -13.34
CA PRO A 218 -14.01 -2.71 -14.25
C PRO A 218 -15.17 -1.87 -14.82
N ASN A 219 -16.43 -2.08 -14.41
CA ASN A 219 -17.58 -1.37 -14.97
C ASN A 219 -18.50 -0.80 -13.88
N VAL A 220 -18.40 0.51 -13.62
CA VAL A 220 -19.21 1.24 -12.62
C VAL A 220 -20.71 0.97 -12.78
N SER A 221 -21.21 0.98 -14.02
CA SER A 221 -22.61 0.71 -14.38
C SER A 221 -23.09 -0.71 -14.06
N ARG A 222 -22.17 -1.63 -13.71
CA ARG A 222 -22.46 -3.03 -13.36
C ARG A 222 -22.25 -3.34 -11.88
N TRP A 223 -21.67 -2.45 -11.07
CA TRP A 223 -21.40 -2.73 -9.65
C TRP A 223 -22.65 -3.13 -8.87
N LYS A 224 -23.75 -2.38 -9.02
CA LYS A 224 -25.04 -2.68 -8.37
C LYS A 224 -25.63 -4.02 -8.81
N SER A 225 -25.57 -4.37 -10.10
CA SER A 225 -26.10 -5.65 -10.60
C SER A 225 -25.21 -6.84 -10.21
N GLY A 226 -23.90 -6.62 -10.07
CA GLY A 226 -22.96 -7.60 -9.52
C GLY A 226 -23.19 -7.88 -8.03
N ILE A 227 -23.45 -6.85 -7.22
CA ILE A 227 -23.83 -7.05 -5.81
C ILE A 227 -25.17 -7.81 -5.72
N LYS A 228 -26.16 -7.45 -6.55
CA LYS A 228 -27.45 -8.16 -6.65
C LYS A 228 -27.30 -9.63 -7.06
N LEU A 229 -26.34 -9.95 -7.93
CA LEU A 229 -25.98 -11.33 -8.30
C LEU A 229 -25.46 -12.13 -7.09
N VAL A 230 -24.57 -11.55 -6.28
CA VAL A 230 -24.07 -12.27 -5.08
C VAL A 230 -25.17 -12.47 -4.03
N HIS A 231 -26.13 -11.54 -3.89
CA HIS A 231 -27.33 -11.76 -3.08
C HIS A 231 -28.20 -12.93 -3.59
N GLN A 232 -28.21 -13.22 -4.90
CA GLN A 232 -28.91 -14.40 -5.44
C GLN A 232 -28.14 -15.69 -5.14
N CYS A 233 -26.80 -15.71 -5.30
CA CYS A 233 -25.96 -16.83 -4.87
C CYS A 233 -26.16 -17.12 -3.37
N MET A 234 -26.11 -16.09 -2.52
CA MET A 234 -26.29 -16.22 -1.07
C MET A 234 -27.66 -16.85 -0.71
N LYS A 235 -28.73 -16.49 -1.42
CA LYS A 235 -30.06 -17.10 -1.26
C LYS A 235 -30.13 -18.55 -1.73
N ARG A 236 -29.32 -18.95 -2.71
CA ARG A 236 -29.21 -20.34 -3.19
C ARG A 236 -28.41 -21.21 -2.21
N HIS A 237 -27.40 -20.65 -1.55
CA HIS A 237 -26.48 -21.38 -0.65
C HIS A 237 -26.88 -21.38 0.83
N GLN A 238 -28.13 -21.07 1.18
CA GLN A 238 -28.60 -21.07 2.58
C GLN A 238 -28.36 -22.40 3.33
N GLN A 239 -28.24 -23.52 2.60
CA GLN A 239 -27.96 -24.86 3.14
C GLN A 239 -26.53 -25.37 2.84
N ASP A 240 -25.64 -24.53 2.31
CA ASP A 240 -24.20 -24.82 2.12
C ASP A 240 -23.39 -23.77 2.92
N PRO A 241 -23.02 -24.05 4.19
CA PRO A 241 -22.34 -23.07 5.04
C PRO A 241 -21.02 -22.54 4.47
N LEU A 242 -20.32 -23.32 3.64
CA LEU A 242 -19.06 -22.90 3.04
C LEU A 242 -19.28 -21.90 1.91
N ARG A 243 -20.24 -22.17 1.01
CA ARG A 243 -20.62 -21.22 -0.04
C ARG A 243 -21.34 -19.99 0.52
N LEU A 244 -22.15 -20.15 1.57
CA LEU A 244 -22.81 -19.04 2.27
C LEU A 244 -21.77 -18.08 2.89
N THR A 245 -20.78 -18.61 3.60
CA THR A 245 -19.67 -17.81 4.18
C THR A 245 -18.89 -17.07 3.08
N ARG A 246 -18.63 -17.74 1.95
CA ARG A 246 -17.97 -17.15 0.76
C ARG A 246 -18.81 -16.05 0.11
N ASP A 247 -20.12 -16.21 0.03
CA ASP A 247 -21.04 -15.20 -0.51
C ASP A 247 -21.10 -13.95 0.39
N MET A 248 -21.16 -14.14 1.71
CA MET A 248 -21.08 -13.04 2.69
C MET A 248 -19.73 -12.32 2.60
N GLU A 249 -18.60 -13.04 2.53
CA GLU A 249 -17.28 -12.43 2.36
C GLU A 249 -17.19 -11.62 1.05
N LYS A 250 -17.80 -12.09 -0.04
CA LYS A 250 -17.85 -11.35 -1.31
C LYS A 250 -18.80 -10.15 -1.27
N LEU A 251 -19.94 -10.23 -0.57
CA LEU A 251 -20.79 -9.04 -0.35
C LEU A 251 -20.02 -7.97 0.42
N GLY A 252 -19.31 -8.37 1.48
CA GLY A 252 -18.47 -7.48 2.28
C GLY A 252 -17.42 -6.76 1.44
N ASP A 253 -16.63 -7.53 0.69
CA ASP A 253 -15.65 -7.03 -0.28
C ASP A 253 -16.27 -6.07 -1.32
N MET A 254 -17.40 -6.42 -1.94
CA MET A 254 -18.00 -5.59 -3.00
C MET A 254 -18.68 -4.32 -2.46
N TYR A 255 -19.29 -4.35 -1.27
CA TYR A 255 -19.77 -3.12 -0.62
C TYR A 255 -18.62 -2.18 -0.25
N PHE A 256 -17.47 -2.72 0.17
CA PHE A 256 -16.26 -1.96 0.45
C PHE A 256 -15.63 -1.36 -0.82
N THR A 257 -15.21 -2.23 -1.75
CA THR A 257 -14.37 -1.85 -2.90
C THR A 257 -15.11 -1.19 -4.06
N LEU A 258 -16.42 -1.38 -4.18
CA LEU A 258 -17.23 -0.80 -5.26
C LEU A 258 -18.10 0.37 -4.80
N LEU A 259 -18.58 0.36 -3.55
CA LEU A 259 -19.54 1.37 -3.07
C LEU A 259 -19.06 2.18 -1.87
N GLN A 260 -17.92 1.83 -1.25
CA GLN A 260 -17.42 2.43 0.00
C GLN A 260 -18.49 2.47 1.11
N ASP A 261 -19.38 1.48 1.09
CA ASP A 261 -20.51 1.31 2.01
C ASP A 261 -20.02 0.61 3.29
N TYR A 262 -19.13 1.27 4.04
CA TYR A 262 -18.46 0.71 5.21
C TYR A 262 -19.40 0.07 6.25
N PRO A 263 -20.61 0.63 6.56
CA PRO A 263 -21.58 -0.05 7.42
C PRO A 263 -22.00 -1.43 6.90
N ARG A 264 -22.37 -1.55 5.61
CA ARG A 264 -22.84 -2.82 5.03
C ARG A 264 -21.69 -3.77 4.74
N ALA A 265 -20.53 -3.24 4.34
CA ALA A 265 -19.30 -4.00 4.20
C ALA A 265 -18.93 -4.69 5.52
N ALA A 266 -18.86 -3.93 6.62
CA ALA A 266 -18.56 -4.46 7.95
C ALA A 266 -19.56 -5.54 8.38
N TYR A 267 -20.85 -5.34 8.15
CA TYR A 267 -21.88 -6.32 8.49
C TYR A 267 -21.62 -7.67 7.82
N TRP A 268 -21.42 -7.69 6.50
CA TRP A 268 -21.20 -8.93 5.77
C TRP A 268 -19.84 -9.58 6.11
N LEU A 269 -18.79 -8.77 6.35
CA LEU A 269 -17.47 -9.24 6.80
C LEU A 269 -17.47 -9.79 8.24
N GLN A 270 -18.38 -9.31 9.10
CA GLN A 270 -18.64 -9.89 10.42
C GLN A 270 -19.37 -11.23 10.29
N LYS A 271 -20.44 -11.32 9.48
CA LYS A 271 -21.17 -12.59 9.29
C LYS A 271 -20.30 -13.66 8.62
N SER A 272 -19.36 -13.30 7.74
CA SER A 272 -18.38 -14.23 7.16
C SER A 272 -17.19 -14.56 8.06
N ASN A 273 -17.07 -13.92 9.23
CA ASN A 273 -15.93 -14.04 10.16
C ASN A 273 -14.57 -13.92 9.45
N SER A 274 -14.40 -12.92 8.58
CA SER A 274 -13.21 -12.82 7.72
C SER A 274 -11.92 -12.61 8.56
N PRO A 275 -10.91 -13.50 8.45
CA PRO A 275 -9.70 -13.47 9.27
C PRO A 275 -8.71 -12.42 8.79
N ILE A 276 -7.86 -11.93 9.70
CA ILE A 276 -6.95 -10.79 9.46
C ILE A 276 -5.71 -11.12 8.60
N ASP A 277 -5.48 -12.40 8.30
CA ASP A 277 -4.49 -12.83 7.32
C ASP A 277 -5.02 -12.77 5.86
N LYS A 278 -6.31 -12.42 5.67
CA LYS A 278 -6.87 -12.00 4.38
C LYS A 278 -7.03 -10.48 4.29
N GLU A 279 -7.00 -9.98 3.06
CA GLU A 279 -7.40 -8.62 2.68
C GLU A 279 -8.79 -8.22 3.23
N THR A 280 -9.78 -9.12 3.16
CA THR A 280 -11.13 -8.92 3.70
C THR A 280 -11.18 -8.73 5.21
N GLY A 281 -10.21 -9.26 5.96
CA GLY A 281 -10.06 -8.99 7.39
C GLY A 281 -9.52 -7.57 7.67
N VAL A 282 -8.68 -7.04 6.78
CA VAL A 282 -8.18 -5.65 6.83
C VAL A 282 -9.30 -4.67 6.46
N PHE A 283 -10.11 -4.99 5.45
CA PHE A 283 -11.29 -4.18 5.10
C PHE A 283 -12.27 -4.05 6.27
N LEU A 284 -12.45 -5.09 7.11
CA LEU A 284 -13.27 -5.00 8.32
C LEU A 284 -12.66 -4.07 9.38
N ALA A 285 -11.34 -4.09 9.56
CA ALA A 285 -10.65 -3.14 10.43
C ALA A 285 -10.78 -1.69 9.91
N GLU A 286 -10.60 -1.48 8.61
CA GLU A 286 -10.79 -0.17 7.99
C GLU A 286 -12.24 0.32 8.14
N CYS A 287 -13.24 -0.55 8.02
CA CYS A 287 -14.63 -0.15 8.28
C CYS A 287 -14.82 0.37 9.71
N TYR A 288 -14.23 -0.26 10.73
CA TYR A 288 -14.32 0.25 12.11
C TYR A 288 -13.66 1.62 12.27
N TRP A 289 -12.50 1.84 11.64
CA TRP A 289 -11.81 3.13 11.62
C TRP A 289 -12.60 4.23 10.88
N ARG A 290 -13.07 3.95 9.65
CA ARG A 290 -13.90 4.86 8.84
C ARG A 290 -15.25 5.18 9.51
N LEU A 291 -15.75 4.30 10.40
CA LEU A 291 -16.94 4.54 11.24
C LEU A 291 -16.65 5.30 12.54
N GLY A 292 -15.40 5.68 12.80
CA GLY A 292 -14.99 6.52 13.94
C GLY A 292 -14.62 5.74 15.21
N ASN A 293 -14.19 4.49 15.11
CA ASN A 293 -13.72 3.71 16.25
C ASN A 293 -12.34 3.06 15.99
N ASP A 294 -11.30 3.88 16.15
CA ASP A 294 -9.90 3.47 16.08
C ASP A 294 -9.59 2.26 17.02
N PRO A 295 -10.11 2.18 18.27
CA PRO A 295 -9.86 1.02 19.15
C PRO A 295 -10.33 -0.33 18.57
N MET A 296 -11.50 -0.40 17.92
CA MET A 296 -12.00 -1.61 17.27
C MET A 296 -11.18 -1.98 16.03
N ALA A 297 -10.67 -0.98 15.29
CA ALA A 297 -9.74 -1.22 14.21
C ALA A 297 -8.44 -1.82 14.74
N LEU A 298 -7.82 -1.22 15.76
CA LEU A 298 -6.61 -1.73 16.41
C LEU A 298 -6.80 -3.11 17.06
N GLU A 299 -7.97 -3.38 17.67
CA GLU A 299 -8.36 -4.71 18.17
C GLU A 299 -8.40 -5.75 17.03
N LYS A 300 -8.99 -5.40 15.88
CA LYS A 300 -9.05 -6.29 14.71
C LYS A 300 -7.69 -6.49 14.04
N LEU A 301 -6.77 -5.53 14.14
CA LEU A 301 -5.40 -5.59 13.63
C LEU A 301 -4.41 -6.33 14.55
N GLN A 302 -4.86 -6.87 15.69
CA GLN A 302 -4.05 -7.76 16.53
C GLN A 302 -4.11 -9.21 16.01
N GLY A 303 -3.00 -9.71 15.46
CA GLY A 303 -2.94 -11.06 14.89
C GLY A 303 -1.53 -11.62 14.77
N LYS A 304 -1.40 -12.95 14.91
CA LYS A 304 -0.12 -13.67 14.74
C LYS A 304 0.39 -13.68 13.28
N ARG A 305 -0.51 -13.41 12.33
CA ARG A 305 -0.27 -13.20 10.91
C ARG A 305 -1.25 -12.12 10.47
N LEU A 306 -0.76 -11.13 9.73
CA LEU A 306 -1.51 -9.97 9.28
C LEU A 306 -1.28 -9.83 7.78
N HIS A 307 -2.33 -9.57 6.99
CA HIS A 307 -2.19 -9.35 5.55
C HIS A 307 -1.37 -8.07 5.26
N PHE A 308 -0.55 -8.02 4.20
CA PHE A 308 0.35 -6.89 3.91
C PHE A 308 -0.37 -5.54 3.69
N ASN A 309 -1.66 -5.55 3.32
CA ASN A 309 -2.47 -4.32 3.28
C ASN A 309 -2.68 -3.67 4.65
N THR A 310 -2.45 -4.41 5.75
CA THR A 310 -2.41 -3.87 7.12
C THR A 310 -1.36 -2.74 7.23
N ILE A 311 -0.26 -2.81 6.47
CA ILE A 311 0.78 -1.77 6.44
C ILE A 311 0.21 -0.44 5.94
N LYS A 312 -0.63 -0.47 4.88
CA LYS A 312 -1.33 0.72 4.38
C LYS A 312 -2.30 1.26 5.42
N LEU A 313 -3.19 0.42 5.96
CA LEU A 313 -4.20 0.86 6.92
C LEU A 313 -3.58 1.46 8.18
N LEU A 314 -2.51 0.86 8.70
CA LEU A 314 -1.75 1.45 9.82
C LEU A 314 -1.09 2.78 9.43
N GLY A 315 -0.61 2.92 8.19
CA GLY A 315 -0.18 4.18 7.61
C GLY A 315 -1.28 5.25 7.61
N ASP A 316 -2.45 4.92 7.05
CA ASP A 316 -3.63 5.81 7.00
C ASP A 316 -4.10 6.22 8.42
N MET A 317 -3.94 5.32 9.40
CA MET A 317 -4.25 5.56 10.82
C MET A 317 -3.17 6.36 11.58
N GLY A 318 -2.00 6.60 10.99
CA GLY A 318 -0.84 7.25 11.64
C GLY A 318 0.03 6.33 12.50
N GLU A 319 -0.26 5.03 12.55
CA GLU A 319 0.40 3.99 13.34
C GLU A 319 1.68 3.47 12.65
N ILE A 320 2.57 4.39 12.27
CA ILE A 320 3.72 4.10 11.39
C ILE A 320 4.64 3.03 11.97
N ASP A 321 4.93 3.07 13.27
CA ASP A 321 5.80 2.07 13.89
C ASP A 321 5.15 0.67 13.94
N MET A 322 3.81 0.57 13.94
CA MET A 322 3.13 -0.71 13.72
C MET A 322 3.25 -1.14 12.25
N ALA A 323 3.07 -0.22 11.30
CA ALA A 323 3.19 -0.50 9.86
C ALA A 323 4.58 -1.07 9.52
N LEU A 324 5.66 -0.49 10.07
CA LEU A 324 7.03 -0.99 9.91
C LEU A 324 7.21 -2.38 10.54
N ARG A 325 6.73 -2.61 11.77
CA ARG A 325 6.78 -3.95 12.40
C ARG A 325 6.05 -5.03 11.60
N VAL A 326 4.95 -4.70 10.91
CA VAL A 326 4.29 -5.64 9.98
C VAL A 326 5.14 -5.86 8.73
N THR A 327 5.77 -4.81 8.21
CA THR A 327 6.65 -4.85 7.03
C THR A 327 7.84 -5.79 7.21
N ASP A 328 8.47 -5.81 8.40
CA ASP A 328 9.58 -6.70 8.73
C ASP A 328 9.20 -8.19 8.58
N THR A 329 7.96 -8.56 8.90
CA THR A 329 7.48 -9.96 8.74
C THR A 329 7.44 -10.40 7.28
N TYR A 330 7.36 -9.45 6.34
CA TYR A 330 7.26 -9.69 4.91
C TYR A 330 8.60 -9.65 4.15
N ALA A 331 9.66 -9.06 4.73
CA ALA A 331 10.96 -8.81 4.08
C ALA A 331 11.70 -10.06 3.51
N LYS A 332 11.32 -11.27 3.99
CA LYS A 332 11.84 -12.58 3.57
C LYS A 332 10.81 -13.47 2.86
N THR A 333 9.64 -12.92 2.50
CA THR A 333 8.56 -13.62 1.78
C THR A 333 8.56 -13.28 0.29
N ASN A 334 7.61 -13.81 -0.49
CA ASN A 334 7.40 -13.40 -1.89
C ASN A 334 6.62 -12.08 -2.06
N PHE A 335 6.02 -11.54 -1.00
CA PHE A 335 5.24 -10.29 -1.01
C PHE A 335 6.05 -9.07 -0.50
N PHE A 336 7.39 -9.18 -0.50
CA PHE A 336 8.27 -8.14 0.02
C PHE A 336 8.14 -6.81 -0.74
N ASN A 337 7.87 -6.86 -2.06
CA ASN A 337 7.69 -5.64 -2.86
C ASN A 337 6.41 -4.90 -2.47
N GLU A 338 5.31 -5.62 -2.31
CA GLU A 338 4.02 -5.08 -1.85
C GLU A 338 4.14 -4.48 -0.45
N ALA A 339 4.84 -5.17 0.46
CA ALA A 339 5.08 -4.67 1.81
C ALA A 339 5.96 -3.42 1.84
N PHE A 340 7.07 -3.39 1.09
CA PHE A 340 7.98 -2.25 1.04
C PHE A 340 7.37 -1.04 0.31
N LEU A 341 6.56 -1.23 -0.74
CA LEU A 341 5.81 -0.12 -1.34
C LEU A 341 4.78 0.46 -0.35
N ASN A 342 4.01 -0.40 0.35
CA ASN A 342 3.06 0.07 1.37
C ASN A 342 3.76 0.80 2.53
N ALA A 343 4.95 0.36 2.93
CA ALA A 343 5.75 1.00 3.98
C ALA A 343 6.28 2.37 3.54
N GLY A 344 6.82 2.47 2.32
CA GLY A 344 7.24 3.73 1.72
C GLY A 344 6.07 4.71 1.59
N ASP A 345 4.89 4.24 1.17
CA ASP A 345 3.67 5.05 1.10
C ASP A 345 3.21 5.56 2.48
N ALA A 346 3.23 4.70 3.51
CA ALA A 346 2.90 5.09 4.89
C ALA A 346 3.86 6.15 5.43
N LEU A 347 5.17 5.96 5.24
CA LEU A 347 6.22 6.91 5.63
C LEU A 347 6.08 8.24 4.86
N ARG A 348 5.82 8.19 3.55
CA ARG A 348 5.57 9.37 2.71
C ARG A 348 4.31 10.12 3.14
N GLY A 349 3.24 9.42 3.51
CA GLY A 349 2.03 10.03 4.09
C GLY A 349 2.31 10.75 5.41
N ALA A 350 3.18 10.17 6.25
CA ALA A 350 3.59 10.75 7.53
C ALA A 350 4.61 11.90 7.45
N GLY A 351 5.18 12.18 6.27
CA GLY A 351 6.26 13.17 6.07
C GLY A 351 7.68 12.64 6.27
N ARG A 352 7.85 11.35 6.56
CA ARG A 352 9.14 10.65 6.80
C ARG A 352 9.80 10.27 5.47
N TYR A 353 10.12 11.28 4.64
CA TYR A 353 10.46 11.09 3.23
C TYR A 353 11.79 10.35 2.96
N ASP A 354 12.84 10.58 3.76
CA ASP A 354 14.11 9.85 3.60
C ASP A 354 13.94 8.34 3.83
N GLU A 355 13.23 7.95 4.90
CA GLU A 355 12.90 6.55 5.17
C GLU A 355 11.99 5.97 4.08
N ALA A 356 11.05 6.76 3.53
CA ALA A 356 10.23 6.34 2.41
C ALA A 356 11.07 6.02 1.17
N ILE A 357 12.04 6.88 0.84
CA ILE A 357 13.01 6.67 -0.24
C ILE A 357 13.82 5.40 0.01
N GLU A 358 14.28 5.11 1.24
CA GLU A 358 14.95 3.85 1.53
C GLU A 358 14.06 2.62 1.23
N TYR A 359 12.77 2.66 1.59
CA TYR A 359 11.84 1.55 1.33
C TYR A 359 11.54 1.36 -0.16
N TYR A 360 11.49 2.45 -0.93
CA TYR A 360 11.43 2.37 -2.39
C TYR A 360 12.74 1.83 -2.98
N GLN A 361 13.90 2.25 -2.47
CA GLN A 361 15.21 1.74 -2.93
C GLN A 361 15.38 0.23 -2.66
N LYS A 362 14.90 -0.26 -1.51
CA LYS A 362 14.83 -1.70 -1.18
C LYS A 362 13.96 -2.53 -2.14
N VAL A 363 13.09 -1.89 -2.94
CA VAL A 363 12.35 -2.50 -4.07
C VAL A 363 13.14 -2.40 -5.39
N ILE A 364 13.87 -1.29 -5.60
CA ILE A 364 14.65 -1.04 -6.82
C ILE A 364 15.85 -1.98 -6.93
N ASP A 365 16.65 -2.10 -5.86
CA ASP A 365 17.89 -2.89 -5.82
C ASP A 365 17.67 -4.40 -6.00
N ARG A 366 16.45 -4.87 -5.73
CA ARG A 366 16.17 -6.29 -5.54
C ARG A 366 15.81 -6.99 -6.84
N ASN A 367 16.85 -7.40 -7.57
CA ASN A 367 16.79 -8.10 -8.87
C ASN A 367 16.05 -9.47 -8.90
N THR A 368 15.32 -9.87 -7.86
CA THR A 368 14.67 -11.19 -7.72
C THR A 368 13.15 -11.09 -7.70
N ALA A 369 12.49 -11.69 -8.69
CA ALA A 369 11.04 -11.75 -8.80
C ALA A 369 10.57 -12.99 -9.56
N ARG A 370 9.26 -13.26 -9.52
CA ARG A 370 8.63 -14.40 -10.24
C ARG A 370 8.76 -14.34 -11.77
N ASN A 371 8.94 -13.14 -12.34
CA ASN A 371 9.32 -12.90 -13.74
C ASN A 371 9.78 -11.44 -13.93
N ALA A 372 10.41 -11.16 -15.07
CA ALA A 372 10.99 -9.84 -15.36
C ALA A 372 9.95 -8.71 -15.52
N GLU A 373 8.74 -9.01 -16.01
CA GLU A 373 7.68 -8.01 -16.15
C GLU A 373 7.18 -7.54 -14.78
N TYR A 374 7.02 -8.47 -13.84
CA TYR A 374 6.67 -8.19 -12.45
C TYR A 374 7.72 -7.29 -11.80
N LEU A 375 9.01 -7.66 -11.91
CA LEU A 375 10.12 -6.85 -11.41
C LEU A 375 10.06 -5.42 -11.96
N LYS A 376 9.99 -5.27 -13.30
CA LYS A 376 9.92 -3.97 -13.97
C LYS A 376 8.72 -3.13 -13.53
N ARG A 377 7.55 -3.74 -13.30
CA ARG A 377 6.35 -3.04 -12.78
C ARG A 377 6.58 -2.49 -11.37
N PHE A 378 7.22 -3.23 -10.48
CA PHE A 378 7.47 -2.78 -9.10
C PHE A 378 8.61 -1.76 -9.01
N GLN A 379 9.72 -1.97 -9.73
CA GLN A 379 10.80 -0.98 -9.83
C GLN A 379 10.30 0.36 -10.42
N ALA A 380 9.45 0.33 -11.44
CA ALA A 380 8.87 1.54 -12.03
C ALA A 380 7.91 2.29 -11.09
N ARG A 381 7.22 1.58 -10.18
CA ARG A 381 6.39 2.21 -9.13
C ARG A 381 7.24 2.86 -8.05
N ALA A 382 8.29 2.16 -7.58
CA ALA A 382 9.24 2.69 -6.61
C ALA A 382 9.97 3.95 -7.14
N ASN A 383 10.54 3.88 -8.35
CA ASN A 383 11.13 5.04 -9.02
C ASN A 383 10.14 6.21 -9.14
N GLY A 384 8.89 5.93 -9.53
CA GLY A 384 7.85 6.96 -9.64
C GLY A 384 7.41 7.57 -8.30
N ALA A 385 7.60 6.86 -7.19
CA ALA A 385 7.32 7.37 -5.85
C ALA A 385 8.46 8.25 -5.31
N ILE A 386 9.73 7.88 -5.58
CA ILE A 386 10.90 8.73 -5.31
C ILE A 386 10.80 10.02 -6.12
N GLU A 387 10.55 9.94 -7.43
CA GLU A 387 10.36 11.10 -8.30
C GLU A 387 9.19 11.99 -7.83
N ALA A 388 8.08 11.40 -7.35
CA ALA A 388 6.97 12.17 -6.80
C ALA A 388 7.36 12.93 -5.51
N ILE A 389 8.24 12.37 -4.67
CA ILE A 389 8.82 13.05 -3.51
C ILE A 389 9.73 14.21 -3.95
N GLU A 390 10.66 13.99 -4.88
CA GLU A 390 11.55 15.02 -5.43
C GLU A 390 10.77 16.20 -6.07
N LEU A 391 9.59 15.92 -6.63
CA LEU A 391 8.72 16.92 -7.23
C LEU A 391 7.83 17.66 -6.22
N PHE A 392 7.72 17.22 -4.97
CA PHE A 392 6.84 17.86 -3.97
C PHE A 392 7.14 19.35 -3.75
N ASP A 393 8.41 19.74 -3.75
CA ASP A 393 8.85 21.13 -3.47
C ASP A 393 8.83 22.02 -4.72
N ARG A 394 8.94 21.39 -5.90
CA ARG A 394 9.00 22.07 -7.20
C ARG A 394 7.61 22.30 -7.78
N ALA A 395 6.78 21.27 -7.81
CA ALA A 395 5.45 21.27 -8.41
C ALA A 395 4.33 21.71 -7.44
N ASP A 396 4.65 22.57 -6.47
CA ASP A 396 3.65 23.20 -5.61
C ASP A 396 2.73 24.10 -6.46
N VAL A 397 1.41 24.05 -6.25
CA VAL A 397 0.44 24.73 -7.14
C VAL A 397 0.68 26.23 -7.28
N SER A 398 1.18 26.87 -6.22
CA SER A 398 1.56 28.29 -6.20
C SER A 398 2.70 28.65 -7.18
N ARG A 399 3.51 27.66 -7.56
CA ARG A 399 4.70 27.79 -8.43
C ARG A 399 4.44 27.38 -9.88
N VAL A 400 3.27 26.82 -10.17
CA VAL A 400 2.91 26.29 -11.49
C VAL A 400 2.21 27.37 -12.33
N GLY A 401 2.37 27.32 -13.64
CA GLY A 401 1.70 28.17 -14.61
C GLY A 401 0.25 27.79 -14.85
N ASP A 402 -0.55 28.81 -15.17
CA ASP A 402 -1.87 28.65 -15.76
C ASP A 402 -1.73 27.90 -17.09
N GLY A 403 -2.45 26.78 -17.23
CA GLY A 403 -2.22 25.86 -18.32
C GLY A 403 -2.94 24.54 -18.17
N THR A 404 -2.63 23.61 -19.07
CA THR A 404 -3.12 22.23 -19.03
C THR A 404 -1.97 21.29 -19.35
N TYR A 405 -1.64 20.42 -18.41
CA TYR A 405 -0.44 19.59 -18.42
C TYR A 405 -0.82 18.12 -18.38
N THR A 406 -0.15 17.29 -19.17
CA THR A 406 -0.39 15.84 -19.22
C THR A 406 0.87 15.06 -18.84
N ALA A 407 0.71 13.97 -18.10
CA ALA A 407 1.79 13.02 -17.83
C ALA A 407 1.24 11.64 -17.45
N SER A 408 2.12 10.64 -17.37
CA SER A 408 1.72 9.25 -17.13
C SER A 408 2.54 8.59 -16.00
N SER A 409 1.99 7.52 -15.42
CA SER A 409 2.67 6.66 -14.46
C SER A 409 2.18 5.21 -14.52
N VAL A 410 2.91 4.30 -13.86
CA VAL A 410 2.65 2.86 -13.86
C VAL A 410 1.65 2.50 -12.76
N GLY A 411 0.41 2.23 -13.17
CA GLY A 411 -0.67 1.72 -12.32
C GLY A 411 -0.59 0.23 -12.03
N TYR A 412 -1.73 -0.39 -11.73
CA TYR A 412 -1.82 -1.81 -11.40
C TYR A 412 -1.65 -2.67 -12.66
N ASN A 413 -2.45 -2.43 -13.71
CA ASN A 413 -2.41 -3.23 -14.94
C ASN A 413 -1.42 -2.69 -16.00
N GLY A 414 -1.14 -1.39 -16.05
CA GLY A 414 -0.22 -0.82 -17.05
C GLY A 414 0.03 0.68 -16.87
N GLN A 415 0.22 1.42 -17.97
CA GLN A 415 0.30 2.88 -17.92
C GLN A 415 -1.08 3.50 -17.68
N LEU A 416 -1.08 4.62 -16.95
CA LEU A 416 -2.20 5.52 -16.70
C LEU A 416 -1.71 6.95 -16.98
N GLU A 417 -2.47 7.72 -17.75
CA GLU A 417 -2.23 9.11 -18.12
C GLU A 417 -3.24 10.02 -17.42
N VAL A 418 -2.78 11.15 -16.89
CA VAL A 418 -3.62 12.21 -16.34
C VAL A 418 -3.42 13.53 -17.09
N GLU A 419 -4.46 14.35 -17.04
CA GLU A 419 -4.49 15.75 -17.44
C GLU A 419 -4.81 16.61 -16.21
N VAL A 420 -4.00 17.64 -15.98
CA VAL A 420 -4.12 18.59 -14.87
C VAL A 420 -4.29 19.99 -15.44
N LYS A 421 -5.40 20.66 -15.13
CA LYS A 421 -5.61 22.07 -15.45
C LYS A 421 -5.31 22.92 -14.22
N ILE A 422 -4.45 23.93 -14.41
CA ILE A 422 -4.17 24.98 -13.43
C ILE A 422 -4.70 26.30 -13.98
N SER A 423 -5.32 27.12 -13.13
CA SER A 423 -5.42 28.57 -13.33
C SER A 423 -5.47 29.27 -11.98
N ASP A 424 -5.07 30.54 -11.93
CA ASP A 424 -5.20 31.39 -10.74
C ASP A 424 -4.47 30.80 -9.49
N SER A 425 -3.36 30.08 -9.74
CA SER A 425 -2.63 29.28 -8.75
C SER A 425 -3.47 28.18 -8.05
N GLN A 426 -4.51 27.66 -8.70
CA GLN A 426 -5.36 26.57 -8.21
C GLN A 426 -5.42 25.36 -9.16
N ILE A 427 -5.55 24.16 -8.59
CA ILE A 427 -5.84 22.92 -9.33
C ILE A 427 -7.32 22.91 -9.68
N GLN A 428 -7.65 23.32 -10.91
CA GLN A 428 -9.03 23.46 -11.39
C GLN A 428 -9.65 22.12 -11.83
N SER A 429 -8.83 21.19 -12.34
CA SER A 429 -9.28 19.82 -12.60
C SER A 429 -8.12 18.85 -12.76
N VAL A 430 -8.26 17.64 -12.22
CA VAL A 430 -7.46 16.46 -12.56
C VAL A 430 -8.39 15.45 -13.25
N ARG A 431 -7.96 14.87 -14.38
CA ARG A 431 -8.71 13.84 -15.13
C ARG A 431 -7.78 12.70 -15.51
N VAL A 432 -8.25 11.45 -15.38
CA VAL A 432 -7.59 10.30 -16.03
C VAL A 432 -8.03 10.25 -17.48
N THR A 433 -7.12 10.52 -18.42
CA THR A 433 -7.41 10.60 -19.86
C THR A 433 -7.24 9.28 -20.59
N LYS A 434 -6.28 8.45 -20.15
CA LYS A 434 -6.03 7.10 -20.68
C LYS A 434 -5.64 6.18 -19.54
N HIS A 435 -6.17 4.97 -19.49
CA HIS A 435 -5.70 3.94 -18.56
C HIS A 435 -5.91 2.56 -19.16
N THR A 436 -5.18 1.59 -18.62
CA THR A 436 -5.41 0.15 -18.90
C THR A 436 -5.95 -0.60 -17.69
N GLU A 437 -6.39 0.13 -16.65
CA GLU A 437 -6.80 -0.46 -15.37
C GLU A 437 -8.03 -1.36 -15.46
N LYS A 438 -8.02 -2.42 -14.65
CA LYS A 438 -9.00 -3.53 -14.68
C LYS A 438 -9.77 -3.73 -13.38
N GLN A 439 -9.47 -2.94 -12.35
CA GLN A 439 -9.98 -3.14 -10.99
C GLN A 439 -10.37 -1.80 -10.39
N PHE A 440 -11.53 -1.77 -9.71
CA PHE A 440 -11.93 -0.72 -8.77
C PHE A 440 -11.79 0.72 -9.30
N PHE A 441 -12.60 1.05 -10.32
CA PHE A 441 -12.59 2.34 -11.01
C PHE A 441 -12.90 3.56 -10.11
N ALA A 442 -13.32 3.35 -8.85
CA ALA A 442 -13.49 4.42 -7.87
C ALA A 442 -12.21 5.25 -7.68
N ALA A 443 -11.02 4.63 -7.69
CA ALA A 443 -9.75 5.38 -7.62
C ALA A 443 -9.57 6.36 -8.81
N LEU A 444 -10.17 6.08 -9.98
CA LEU A 444 -10.09 6.95 -11.16
C LEU A 444 -10.95 8.23 -11.02
N THR A 445 -11.89 8.28 -10.07
CA THR A 445 -12.67 9.48 -9.72
C THR A 445 -12.24 10.08 -8.39
N ASP A 446 -11.99 9.24 -7.40
CA ASP A 446 -11.89 9.66 -6.00
C ASP A 446 -10.50 10.21 -5.68
N THR A 447 -9.43 9.66 -6.28
CA THR A 447 -8.08 10.23 -6.14
C THR A 447 -7.97 11.60 -6.83
N PRO A 448 -8.46 11.81 -8.07
CA PRO A 448 -8.57 13.16 -8.65
C PRO A 448 -9.40 14.14 -7.81
N ASN A 449 -10.56 13.71 -7.29
CA ASN A 449 -11.41 14.55 -6.45
C ASN A 449 -10.69 14.97 -5.15
N GLN A 450 -9.95 14.07 -4.51
CA GLN A 450 -9.11 14.41 -3.34
C GLN A 450 -8.00 15.40 -3.69
N ILE A 451 -7.30 15.23 -4.81
CA ILE A 451 -6.24 16.17 -5.23
C ILE A 451 -6.81 17.59 -5.42
N ILE A 452 -7.99 17.70 -6.04
CA ILE A 452 -8.68 18.99 -6.24
C ILE A 452 -9.13 19.56 -4.89
N ALA A 453 -9.76 18.75 -4.02
CA ALA A 453 -10.25 19.20 -2.72
C ALA A 453 -9.12 19.66 -1.78
N ASN A 454 -7.96 19.00 -1.83
CA ASN A 454 -6.80 19.28 -1.00
C ASN A 454 -5.83 20.29 -1.66
N GLN A 455 -6.11 20.72 -2.90
CA GLN A 455 -5.24 21.56 -3.76
C GLN A 455 -3.78 21.06 -3.83
N SER A 456 -3.59 19.75 -3.68
CA SER A 456 -2.30 19.13 -3.41
C SER A 456 -2.33 17.64 -3.72
N PHE A 457 -1.24 17.11 -4.27
CA PHE A 457 -1.04 15.69 -4.48
C PHE A 457 -0.17 15.03 -3.38
N ARG A 458 0.29 15.78 -2.37
CA ARG A 458 1.15 15.24 -1.30
C ARG A 458 0.36 14.40 -0.29
N SER A 459 -0.73 14.98 0.21
CA SER A 459 -1.60 14.42 1.26
C SER A 459 -2.92 13.97 0.64
N VAL A 460 -2.90 12.80 0.00
CA VAL A 460 -4.04 12.19 -0.69
C VAL A 460 -4.08 10.70 -0.33
N ASP A 461 -5.21 10.26 0.23
CA ASP A 461 -5.39 8.87 0.66
C ASP A 461 -5.55 7.97 -0.57
N GLY A 462 -4.74 6.91 -0.63
CA GLY A 462 -4.95 5.85 -1.62
C GLY A 462 -6.26 5.11 -1.34
N THR A 463 -7.13 4.95 -2.35
CA THR A 463 -8.37 4.18 -2.22
C THR A 463 -8.03 2.72 -1.91
N SER A 464 -8.47 2.21 -0.76
CA SER A 464 -8.16 0.84 -0.34
C SER A 464 -8.73 -0.22 -1.29
N GLY A 465 -7.93 -1.25 -1.56
CA GLY A 465 -8.15 -2.20 -2.67
C GLY A 465 -7.70 -1.68 -4.05
N ALA A 466 -7.45 -0.37 -4.19
CA ALA A 466 -7.05 0.30 -5.42
C ALA A 466 -5.80 1.21 -5.25
N THR A 467 -4.99 0.96 -4.22
CA THR A 467 -3.85 1.81 -3.80
C THR A 467 -2.91 2.10 -4.95
N VAL A 468 -2.52 1.08 -5.73
CA VAL A 468 -1.56 1.21 -6.83
C VAL A 468 -2.08 2.13 -7.95
N THR A 469 -3.38 2.09 -8.24
CA THR A 469 -4.03 3.00 -9.19
C THR A 469 -4.04 4.43 -8.65
N SER A 470 -4.31 4.59 -7.34
CA SER A 470 -4.29 5.88 -6.66
C SER A 470 -2.89 6.52 -6.71
N GLN A 471 -1.83 5.77 -6.37
CA GLN A 471 -0.46 6.29 -6.45
C GLN A 471 -0.05 6.62 -7.89
N ALA A 472 -0.49 5.85 -8.89
CA ALA A 472 -0.20 6.20 -10.28
C ALA A 472 -0.84 7.54 -10.70
N ILE A 473 -2.04 7.86 -10.21
CA ILE A 473 -2.69 9.17 -10.41
C ILE A 473 -1.91 10.27 -9.69
N ILE A 474 -1.49 10.05 -8.45
CA ILE A 474 -0.68 11.00 -7.66
C ILE A 474 0.67 11.28 -8.35
N HIS A 475 1.42 10.24 -8.73
CA HIS A 475 2.71 10.36 -9.40
C HIS A 475 2.59 10.99 -10.80
N ALA A 476 1.54 10.66 -11.55
CA ALA A 476 1.27 11.29 -12.85
C ALA A 476 0.87 12.77 -12.70
N THR A 477 0.14 13.12 -11.63
CA THR A 477 -0.20 14.52 -11.30
C THR A 477 1.04 15.32 -10.95
N ALA A 478 1.93 14.76 -10.11
CA ALA A 478 3.23 15.36 -9.79
C ALA A 478 4.03 15.68 -11.06
N ARG A 479 4.18 14.69 -11.96
CA ARG A 479 4.85 14.83 -13.26
C ARG A 479 4.17 15.81 -14.22
N ALA A 480 2.85 15.96 -14.14
CA ALA A 480 2.12 16.91 -14.96
C ALA A 480 2.37 18.35 -14.47
N MET A 481 2.15 18.61 -13.18
CA MET A 481 2.38 19.92 -12.56
C MET A 481 3.86 20.35 -12.68
N ALA A 482 4.81 19.42 -12.58
CA ALA A 482 6.24 19.67 -12.76
C ALA A 482 6.60 20.30 -14.13
N LYS A 483 5.81 20.07 -15.19
CA LYS A 483 6.02 20.65 -16.53
C LYS A 483 5.61 22.12 -16.63
N GLY A 484 4.89 22.64 -15.64
CA GLY A 484 4.42 24.03 -15.60
C GLY A 484 5.13 24.91 -14.58
N VAL A 485 6.18 24.42 -13.90
CA VAL A 485 6.89 25.20 -12.87
C VAL A 485 7.57 26.42 -13.50
N LYS A 486 7.36 27.57 -12.87
CA LYS A 486 7.95 28.88 -13.21
C LYS A 486 9.36 29.04 -12.65
#